data_AF-A0A644XXS9-F1
#
_entry.id   AF-A0A644XXS9-F1
#
_cell.length_a   1.000
_cell.length_b   1.000
_cell.length_c   1.000
_cell.angle_alpha   90.00
_cell.angle_beta   90.00
_cell.angle_gamma   90.00
#
_symmetry.space_group_name_H-M   'P 1'
#
loop_
_entity.id
_entity.type
_entity.pdbx_description
1 polymer ?
#
loop_
_entity_poly.entity_id
_entity_poly.type
_entity_poly.pdbx_seq_one_letter_code
_entity_poly.pdbx_strand_id
1 'polypeptide(L)'
;MKLVLRHKRTKNVLYSSILFLLYGLMFYPNHMYKENDAMLMFIAIFVTGIGMILFGQWIINWDGSYFDFLMTRDIDTQSYIKANYFLLLSLSIISFILTTPYFLFGPNILINHIVAFLYNVGVNIHVYLFGATFNTKRLELTKGSAMNMQGVSYKNFIVMIPLLVIPMGLIGIFSLFAAKNIALIILAVLGLAGIVFRKQLLEITGKQFLRRKYALCEGFRKKD
;
A
#
# COMPACT_ATOMS: atom_id res chain seq x y z
N MET A 1 8.12 5.64 13.50
CA MET A 1 7.83 4.52 14.43
C MET A 1 7.12 4.97 15.72
N LYS A 2 7.60 5.98 16.47
CA LYS A 2 6.97 6.39 17.74
C LYS A 2 5.51 6.90 17.61
N LEU A 3 5.12 7.51 16.48
CA LEU A 3 3.72 7.95 16.23
C LEU A 3 2.74 6.78 16.06
N VAL A 4 3.13 5.76 15.29
CA VAL A 4 2.31 4.56 15.00
C VAL A 4 1.94 3.83 16.30
N LEU A 5 2.89 3.69 17.22
CA LEU A 5 2.71 2.97 18.47
C LEU A 5 2.11 3.83 19.59
N ARG A 6 1.79 5.12 19.35
CA ARG A 6 1.21 6.00 20.38
C ARG A 6 -0.32 6.04 20.33
N HIS A 7 -0.91 5.90 19.14
CA HIS A 7 -2.34 6.06 18.95
C HIS A 7 -3.10 4.73 18.82
N LYS A 8 -4.23 4.61 19.53
CA LYS A 8 -5.07 3.39 19.54
C LYS A 8 -5.51 2.97 18.14
N ARG A 9 -5.87 3.93 17.29
CA ARG A 9 -6.30 3.69 15.90
C ARG A 9 -5.18 3.09 15.05
N THR A 10 -3.97 3.64 15.14
CA THR A 10 -2.83 3.18 14.35
C THR A 10 -2.31 1.82 14.83
N LYS A 11 -2.37 1.54 16.14
CA LYS A 11 -2.16 0.18 16.68
C LYS A 11 -3.19 -0.82 16.17
N ASN A 12 -4.47 -0.44 16.16
CA ASN A 12 -5.53 -1.31 15.63
C ASN A 12 -5.28 -1.65 14.16
N VAL A 13 -4.88 -0.68 13.33
CA VAL A 13 -4.54 -0.96 11.92
C VAL A 13 -3.33 -1.90 11.81
N LEU A 14 -2.32 -1.74 12.67
CA LEU A 14 -1.18 -2.66 12.72
C LEU A 14 -1.62 -4.08 13.11
N TYR A 15 -2.43 -4.23 14.16
CA TYR A 15 -2.95 -5.55 14.57
C TYR A 15 -3.85 -6.17 13.51
N SER A 16 -4.73 -5.38 12.88
CA SER A 16 -5.52 -5.83 11.73
C SER A 16 -4.63 -6.28 10.58
N SER A 17 -3.53 -5.57 10.27
CA SER A 17 -2.61 -5.98 9.22
C SER A 17 -2.00 -7.36 9.50
N ILE A 18 -1.67 -7.66 10.76
CA ILE A 18 -1.16 -8.97 11.18
C ILE A 18 -2.24 -10.05 11.05
N LEU A 19 -3.49 -9.76 11.44
CA LEU A 19 -4.60 -10.69 11.26
C LEU A 19 -4.87 -10.98 9.77
N PHE A 20 -4.84 -9.96 8.92
CA PHE A 20 -5.02 -10.13 7.47
C PHE A 20 -3.83 -10.82 6.79
N LEU A 21 -2.64 -10.86 7.41
CA LEU A 21 -1.56 -11.73 6.91
C LEU A 21 -1.96 -13.20 6.98
N LEU A 22 -2.75 -13.62 7.97
CA LEU A 22 -3.24 -14.99 8.10
C LEU A 22 -4.30 -15.34 7.04
N TYR A 23 -4.83 -14.35 6.32
CA TYR A 23 -5.83 -14.57 5.28
C TYR A 23 -5.31 -15.48 4.17
N GLY A 24 -4.01 -15.45 3.87
CA GLY A 24 -3.37 -16.36 2.91
C GLY A 24 -3.57 -17.84 3.24
N LEU A 25 -3.63 -18.22 4.53
CA LEU A 25 -3.84 -19.60 4.98
C LEU A 25 -5.21 -20.15 4.59
N MET A 26 -6.20 -19.29 4.32
CA MET A 26 -7.52 -19.76 3.88
C MET A 26 -7.55 -20.13 2.39
N PHE A 27 -6.65 -19.55 1.57
CA PHE A 27 -6.68 -19.73 0.12
C PHE A 27 -5.64 -20.73 -0.37
N TYR A 28 -4.41 -20.70 0.14
CA TYR A 28 -3.34 -21.58 -0.34
C TYR A 28 -3.62 -23.09 -0.18
N PRO A 29 -4.31 -23.56 0.87
CA PRO A 29 -4.69 -24.97 0.99
C PRO A 29 -5.83 -25.40 0.07
N ASN A 30 -6.67 -24.47 -0.38
CA ASN A 30 -7.89 -24.80 -1.11
C ASN A 30 -7.61 -25.02 -2.60
N HIS A 31 -7.94 -26.21 -3.09
CA HIS A 31 -7.69 -26.66 -4.47
C HIS A 31 -8.38 -25.78 -5.52
N MET A 32 -9.55 -25.21 -5.22
CA MET A 32 -10.29 -24.37 -6.17
C MET A 32 -9.49 -23.11 -6.58
N TYR A 33 -8.68 -22.57 -5.66
CA TYR A 33 -7.88 -21.37 -5.94
C TYR A 33 -6.50 -21.68 -6.51
N LYS A 34 -6.03 -22.94 -6.43
CA LYS A 34 -4.73 -23.34 -6.99
C LYS A 34 -4.71 -23.29 -8.52
N GLU A 35 -5.86 -23.46 -9.15
CA GLU A 35 -6.00 -23.44 -10.61
C GLU A 35 -6.15 -22.03 -11.18
N ASN A 36 -6.46 -21.04 -10.34
CA ASN A 36 -6.64 -19.66 -10.75
C ASN A 36 -5.39 -18.80 -10.47
N ASP A 37 -4.52 -18.71 -11.46
CA ASP A 37 -3.26 -17.97 -11.39
C ASP A 37 -3.43 -16.48 -11.04
N ALA A 38 -4.48 -15.84 -11.55
CA ALA A 38 -4.77 -14.43 -11.26
C ALA A 38 -5.14 -14.24 -9.78
N MET A 39 -5.92 -15.17 -9.22
CA MET A 39 -6.27 -15.16 -7.80
C MET A 39 -5.06 -15.43 -6.91
N LEU A 40 -4.19 -16.37 -7.28
CA LEU A 40 -2.95 -16.63 -6.54
C LEU A 40 -2.04 -15.39 -6.51
N MET A 41 -1.93 -14.66 -7.62
CA MET A 41 -1.16 -13.41 -7.63
C MET A 41 -1.84 -12.33 -6.78
N PHE A 42 -3.16 -12.20 -6.85
CA PHE A 42 -3.91 -11.25 -6.02
C PHE A 42 -3.60 -11.48 -4.54
N ILE A 43 -3.70 -12.73 -4.09
CA ILE A 43 -3.41 -13.09 -2.70
C ILE A 43 -1.94 -12.79 -2.38
N ALA A 44 -1.00 -13.11 -3.27
CA ALA A 44 0.41 -12.79 -3.06
C ALA A 44 0.65 -11.28 -2.90
N ILE A 45 0.08 -10.43 -3.76
CA ILE A 45 0.17 -8.96 -3.66
C ILE A 45 -0.48 -8.46 -2.38
N PHE A 46 -1.66 -8.97 -2.06
CA PHE A 46 -2.41 -8.56 -0.89
C PHE A 46 -1.66 -8.88 0.39
N VAL A 47 -1.23 -10.14 0.57
CA VAL A 47 -0.59 -10.58 1.82
C VAL A 47 0.81 -9.97 1.96
N THR A 48 1.63 -9.90 0.90
CA THR A 48 2.95 -9.24 0.97
C THR A 48 2.87 -7.72 1.13
N GLY A 49 1.74 -7.11 0.76
CA GLY A 49 1.52 -5.68 0.77
C GLY A 49 0.57 -5.17 1.85
N ILE A 50 -0.01 -6.03 2.69
CA ILE A 50 -1.16 -5.67 3.53
C ILE A 50 -0.87 -4.52 4.51
N GLY A 51 0.32 -4.50 5.11
CA GLY A 51 0.74 -3.41 5.98
C GLY A 51 0.77 -2.09 5.22
N MET A 52 1.41 -2.08 4.06
CA MET A 52 1.44 -0.91 3.17
C MET A 52 0.04 -0.51 2.69
N ILE A 53 -0.82 -1.46 2.30
CA ILE A 53 -2.17 -1.18 1.80
C ILE A 53 -2.99 -0.47 2.88
N LEU A 54 -3.01 -1.01 4.11
CA LEU A 54 -3.81 -0.46 5.19
C LEU A 54 -3.26 0.88 5.71
N PHE A 55 -1.93 1.03 5.79
CA PHE A 55 -1.33 2.30 6.23
C PHE A 55 -1.30 3.36 5.14
N GLY A 56 -1.02 2.95 3.89
CA GLY A 56 -0.84 3.79 2.71
C GLY A 56 -2.08 4.58 2.34
N GLN A 57 -3.26 4.00 2.53
CA GLN A 57 -4.55 4.68 2.28
C GLN A 57 -4.72 5.99 3.06
N TRP A 58 -4.09 6.10 4.23
CA TRP A 58 -4.21 7.26 5.12
C TRP A 58 -2.86 7.90 5.44
N ILE A 59 -1.81 7.63 4.65
CA ILE A 59 -0.42 7.97 5.01
C ILE A 59 -0.22 9.44 5.38
N ILE A 60 -0.84 10.38 4.64
CA ILE A 60 -0.81 11.82 4.95
C ILE A 60 -1.86 12.18 6.04
N ASN A 61 -3.01 11.52 6.03
CA ASN A 61 -4.12 11.80 6.94
C ASN A 61 -3.79 11.46 8.39
N TRP A 62 -2.84 10.55 8.64
CA TRP A 62 -2.32 10.27 9.98
C TRP A 62 -1.76 11.53 10.65
N ASP A 63 -1.22 12.47 9.88
CA ASP A 63 -0.69 13.74 10.38
C ASP A 63 -1.77 14.85 10.42
N GLY A 64 -3.01 14.55 10.01
CA GLY A 64 -4.07 15.54 9.79
C GLY A 64 -4.38 16.43 11.01
N SER A 65 -4.21 15.95 12.24
CA SER A 65 -4.44 16.75 13.46
C SER A 65 -3.38 17.80 13.73
N TYR A 66 -2.16 17.59 13.25
CA TYR A 66 -1.01 18.49 13.43
C TYR A 66 -0.49 19.03 12.10
N PHE A 67 -1.24 18.84 11.01
CA PHE A 67 -0.79 19.13 9.66
C PHE A 67 -0.49 20.62 9.48
N ASP A 68 -1.33 21.50 10.02
CA ASP A 68 -1.07 22.96 9.98
C ASP A 68 0.26 23.33 10.66
N PHE A 69 0.56 22.72 11.81
CA PHE A 69 1.85 22.91 12.48
C PHE A 69 3.02 22.31 11.69
N LEU A 70 2.81 21.15 11.05
CA LEU A 70 3.83 20.55 10.19
C LEU A 70 4.17 21.45 9.00
N MET A 71 3.16 22.13 8.45
CA MET A 71 3.30 23.02 7.29
C MET A 71 3.95 24.38 7.58
N THR A 72 4.03 24.78 8.86
CA THR A 72 4.73 26.01 9.29
C THR A 72 6.18 25.79 9.69
N ARG A 73 6.60 24.52 9.85
CA ARG A 73 8.01 24.18 10.10
C ARG A 73 8.81 24.19 8.81
N ASP A 74 10.09 24.52 8.92
CA ASP A 74 11.07 24.40 7.85
C ASP A 74 11.45 22.93 7.63
N ILE A 75 10.51 22.15 7.11
CA ILE A 75 10.71 20.75 6.75
C ILE A 75 10.63 20.67 5.23
N ASP A 76 11.73 20.23 4.63
CA ASP A 76 11.77 19.95 3.21
C ASP A 76 10.70 18.91 2.83
N THR A 77 9.88 19.25 1.84
CA THR A 77 8.77 18.41 1.38
C THR A 77 9.29 17.08 0.82
N GLN A 78 10.44 17.07 0.16
CA GLN A 78 11.02 15.82 -0.35
C GLN A 78 11.39 14.88 0.80
N SER A 79 11.90 15.43 1.90
CA SER A 79 12.21 14.68 3.12
C SER A 79 10.95 14.11 3.78
N TYR A 80 9.84 14.86 3.81
CA TYR A 80 8.55 14.36 4.30
C TYR A 80 8.02 13.17 3.46
N ILE A 81 8.00 13.30 2.13
CA ILE A 81 7.54 12.24 1.23
C ILE A 81 8.46 11.01 1.31
N LYS A 82 9.78 11.20 1.41
CA LYS A 82 10.74 10.11 1.63
C LYS A 82 10.49 9.37 2.94
N ALA A 83 10.21 10.07 4.03
CA ALA A 83 9.92 9.43 5.32
C ALA A 83 8.68 8.53 5.23
N ASN A 84 7.63 9.00 4.55
CA ASN A 84 6.42 8.20 4.29
C ASN A 84 6.69 7.00 3.38
N TYR A 85 7.52 7.17 2.35
CA TYR A 85 7.99 6.05 1.52
C TYR A 85 8.71 4.97 2.34
N PHE A 86 9.67 5.36 3.18
CA PHE A 86 10.42 4.40 4.00
C PHE A 86 9.56 3.72 5.05
N LEU A 87 8.54 4.39 5.57
CA LEU A 87 7.55 3.77 6.45
C LEU A 87 6.80 2.65 5.72
N LEU A 88 6.26 2.95 4.54
CA LEU A 88 5.53 1.97 3.73
C LEU A 88 6.43 0.81 3.28
N LEU A 89 7.66 1.12 2.85
CA LEU A 89 8.67 0.11 2.50
C LEU A 89 8.96 -0.83 3.67
N SER A 90 9.14 -0.28 4.87
CA SER A 90 9.41 -1.06 6.07
C SER A 90 8.23 -2.00 6.39
N LEU A 91 6.99 -1.53 6.24
CA LEU A 91 5.80 -2.37 6.41
C LEU A 91 5.73 -3.48 5.37
N SER A 92 6.02 -3.20 4.09
CA SER A 92 6.09 -4.23 3.04
C SER A 92 7.17 -5.27 3.30
N ILE A 93 8.36 -4.86 3.78
CA ILE A 93 9.45 -5.79 4.13
C ILE A 93 9.01 -6.70 5.28
N ILE A 94 8.44 -6.12 6.34
CA ILE A 94 7.95 -6.88 7.50
C ILE A 94 6.85 -7.86 7.07
N SER A 95 5.88 -7.40 6.26
CA SER A 95 4.83 -8.27 5.71
C SER A 95 5.45 -9.41 4.89
N PHE A 96 6.41 -9.13 4.00
CA PHE A 96 7.08 -10.16 3.21
C PHE A 96 7.81 -11.21 4.08
N ILE A 97 8.54 -10.77 5.11
CA ILE A 97 9.20 -11.68 6.06
C ILE A 97 8.18 -12.56 6.78
N LEU A 98 7.06 -11.97 7.23
CA LEU A 98 5.98 -12.71 7.88
C LEU A 98 5.24 -13.66 6.93
N THR A 99 5.32 -13.45 5.61
CA THR A 99 4.79 -14.39 4.61
C THR A 99 5.69 -15.58 4.29
N THR A 100 6.92 -15.63 4.80
CA THR A 100 7.84 -16.74 4.55
C THR A 100 7.29 -18.14 4.85
N PRO A 101 6.43 -18.36 5.88
CA PRO A 101 5.83 -19.68 6.11
C PRO A 101 4.98 -20.18 4.93
N TYR A 102 4.44 -19.28 4.10
CA TYR A 102 3.64 -19.66 2.92
C TYR A 102 4.47 -20.34 1.82
N PHE A 103 5.79 -20.20 1.84
CA PHE A 103 6.66 -20.79 0.82
C PHE A 103 6.67 -22.32 0.89
N LEU A 104 6.28 -22.88 2.04
CA LEU A 104 6.13 -24.33 2.23
C LEU A 104 4.99 -24.94 1.40
N PHE A 105 4.02 -24.14 0.93
CA PHE A 105 2.90 -24.64 0.13
C PHE A 105 3.25 -24.89 -1.34
N GLY A 106 4.42 -24.45 -1.82
CA GLY A 106 4.95 -24.79 -3.14
C GLY A 106 5.84 -23.72 -3.78
N PRO A 107 6.67 -24.11 -4.78
CA PRO A 107 7.63 -23.21 -5.43
C PRO A 107 6.96 -22.09 -6.24
N ASN A 108 5.79 -22.35 -6.81
CA ASN A 108 5.02 -21.33 -7.56
C ASN A 108 4.57 -20.18 -6.65
N ILE A 109 4.27 -20.48 -5.37
CA ILE A 109 3.85 -19.49 -4.38
C ILE A 109 5.02 -18.60 -4.01
N LEU A 110 6.22 -19.17 -3.86
CA LEU A 110 7.45 -18.41 -3.63
C LEU A 110 7.71 -17.39 -4.74
N ILE A 111 7.67 -17.82 -6.01
CA ILE A 111 7.89 -16.93 -7.17
C ILE A 111 6.85 -15.80 -7.17
N ASN A 112 5.57 -16.14 -6.99
CA ASN A 112 4.50 -15.14 -6.94
C ASN A 112 4.71 -14.13 -5.81
N HIS A 113 5.16 -14.56 -4.61
CA HIS A 113 5.44 -13.64 -3.50
C HIS A 113 6.62 -12.71 -3.78
N ILE A 114 7.68 -13.21 -4.42
CA ILE A 114 8.83 -12.38 -4.80
C ILE A 114 8.41 -11.32 -5.82
N VAL A 115 7.69 -11.73 -6.87
CA VAL A 115 7.18 -10.80 -7.90
C VAL A 115 6.19 -9.80 -7.29
N ALA A 116 5.31 -10.27 -6.41
CA ALA A 116 4.35 -9.45 -5.71
C ALA A 116 5.04 -8.41 -4.80
N PHE A 117 6.08 -8.81 -4.08
CA PHE A 117 6.87 -7.93 -3.24
C PHE A 117 7.59 -6.85 -4.06
N LEU A 118 8.23 -7.24 -5.16
CA LEU A 118 8.87 -6.31 -6.12
C LEU A 118 7.86 -5.30 -6.67
N TYR A 119 6.68 -5.77 -7.08
CA TYR A 119 5.61 -4.90 -7.56
C TYR A 119 5.08 -3.97 -6.45
N ASN A 120 4.91 -4.49 -5.24
CA ASN A 120 4.48 -3.70 -4.09
C ASN A 120 5.45 -2.55 -3.80
N VAL A 121 6.74 -2.85 -3.70
CA VAL A 121 7.78 -1.87 -3.40
C VAL A 121 8.00 -0.89 -4.56
N GLY A 122 8.06 -1.40 -5.79
CA GLY A 122 8.38 -0.61 -6.97
C GLY A 122 7.23 0.27 -7.44
N VAL A 123 6.01 -0.24 -7.45
CA VAL A 123 4.86 0.44 -8.05
C VAL A 123 3.88 0.89 -6.96
N ASN A 124 3.45 -0.03 -6.09
CA ASN A 124 2.30 0.23 -5.23
C ASN A 124 2.56 1.32 -4.19
N ILE A 125 3.76 1.36 -3.58
CA ILE A 125 4.12 2.44 -2.64
C ILE A 125 3.98 3.81 -3.31
N HIS A 126 4.50 3.97 -4.54
CA HIS A 126 4.46 5.23 -5.26
C HIS A 126 3.02 5.64 -5.60
N VAL A 127 2.20 4.69 -6.06
CA VAL A 127 0.78 4.92 -6.35
C VAL A 127 0.03 5.33 -5.08
N TYR A 128 0.29 4.69 -3.93
CA TYR A 128 -0.30 5.07 -2.65
C TYR A 128 0.10 6.48 -2.22
N LEU A 129 1.39 6.81 -2.26
CA LEU A 129 1.87 8.14 -1.89
C LEU A 129 1.27 9.22 -2.78
N PHE A 130 1.22 8.99 -4.09
CA PHE A 130 0.61 9.92 -5.04
C PHE A 130 -0.90 10.06 -4.79
N GLY A 131 -1.61 8.94 -4.63
CA GLY A 131 -3.04 8.89 -4.34
C GLY A 131 -3.41 9.59 -3.03
N ALA A 132 -2.59 9.46 -2.00
CA ALA A 132 -2.80 10.10 -0.70
C ALA A 132 -2.85 11.64 -0.80
N THR A 133 -2.15 12.25 -1.76
CA THR A 133 -2.19 13.71 -1.97
C THR A 133 -3.57 14.25 -2.38
N PHE A 134 -4.47 13.38 -2.84
CA PHE A 134 -5.84 13.75 -3.21
C PHE A 134 -6.84 13.59 -2.06
N ASN A 135 -6.43 12.97 -0.96
CA ASN A 135 -7.28 12.76 0.20
C ASN A 135 -7.22 13.95 1.14
N THR A 136 -8.26 14.78 1.09
CA THR A 136 -8.39 16.00 1.90
C THR A 136 -9.21 15.78 3.17
N LYS A 137 -9.66 14.54 3.47
CA LYS A 137 -10.47 14.26 4.66
C LYS A 137 -9.58 14.03 5.87
N ARG A 138 -9.77 14.84 6.92
CA ARG A 138 -9.06 14.66 8.19
C ARG A 138 -9.47 13.36 8.85
N LEU A 139 -8.48 12.69 9.45
CA LEU A 139 -8.69 11.51 10.28
C LEU A 139 -8.50 11.90 11.74
N GLU A 140 -9.55 11.78 12.56
CA GLU A 140 -9.42 11.98 14.01
C GLU A 140 -8.85 10.71 14.67
N LEU A 141 -7.73 10.87 15.39
CA LEU A 141 -7.01 9.78 16.07
C LEU A 141 -7.53 9.51 17.50
N THR A 142 -8.24 10.47 18.09
CA THR A 142 -8.65 10.46 19.51
C THR A 142 -10.03 9.83 19.73
N LYS A 143 -10.91 9.79 18.70
CA LYS A 143 -12.22 9.13 18.80
C LYS A 143 -12.11 7.60 18.70
N GLY A 144 -12.98 6.91 19.43
CA GLY A 144 -13.02 5.44 19.51
C GLY A 144 -13.11 4.75 18.14
N SER A 145 -12.43 3.61 18.01
CA SER A 145 -12.25 2.83 16.78
C SER A 145 -13.43 1.90 16.44
N ALA A 146 -14.44 1.79 17.30
CA ALA A 146 -15.61 0.97 17.02
C ALA A 146 -16.54 1.75 16.10
N MET A 147 -16.56 1.40 14.81
CA MET A 147 -17.52 1.90 13.83
C MET A 147 -17.36 3.37 13.37
N ASN A 148 -16.17 3.96 13.48
CA ASN A 148 -15.91 5.28 12.92
C ASN A 148 -15.43 5.20 11.45
N MET A 149 -16.35 5.38 10.49
CA MET A 149 -16.03 5.49 9.06
C MET A 149 -15.36 6.82 8.68
N GLN A 150 -15.08 7.73 9.62
CA GLN A 150 -14.37 8.98 9.33
C GLN A 150 -13.00 8.72 8.69
N GLY A 151 -12.75 9.38 7.56
CA GLY A 151 -11.55 9.25 6.74
C GLY A 151 -11.57 8.10 5.73
N VAL A 152 -12.62 7.27 5.70
CA VAL A 152 -12.89 6.38 4.56
C VAL A 152 -13.46 7.25 3.44
N SER A 153 -12.61 7.58 2.47
CA SER A 153 -13.00 8.32 1.27
C SER A 153 -13.12 7.33 0.11
N TYR A 154 -14.10 7.51 -0.77
CA TYR A 154 -14.20 6.74 -2.03
C TYR A 154 -12.89 6.81 -2.83
N LYS A 155 -12.14 7.92 -2.69
CA LYS A 155 -10.81 8.11 -3.31
C LYS A 155 -9.79 7.04 -2.89
N ASN A 156 -9.88 6.53 -1.66
CA ASN A 156 -8.98 5.47 -1.18
C ASN A 156 -9.26 4.14 -1.89
N PHE A 157 -10.53 3.86 -2.19
CA PHE A 157 -10.91 2.68 -2.98
C PHE A 157 -10.52 2.83 -4.45
N ILE A 158 -10.63 4.03 -5.02
CA ILE A 158 -10.17 4.29 -6.40
C ILE A 158 -8.68 3.99 -6.54
N VAL A 159 -7.85 4.36 -5.55
CA VAL A 159 -6.40 4.06 -5.58
C VAL A 159 -6.14 2.55 -5.49
N MET A 160 -6.98 1.79 -4.77
CA MET A 160 -6.87 0.33 -4.62
C MET A 160 -7.18 -0.44 -5.91
N ILE A 161 -8.02 0.10 -6.80
CA ILE A 161 -8.42 -0.57 -8.04
C ILE A 161 -7.22 -0.81 -8.97
N PRO A 162 -6.44 0.21 -9.39
CA PRO A 162 -5.26 0.00 -10.25
C PRO A 162 -4.26 -0.98 -9.65
N LEU A 163 -4.08 -0.93 -8.33
CA LEU A 163 -3.09 -1.73 -7.61
C LEU A 163 -3.36 -3.24 -7.71
N LEU A 164 -4.62 -3.64 -7.77
CA LEU A 164 -5.03 -5.05 -7.79
C LEU A 164 -5.48 -5.48 -9.19
N VAL A 165 -6.25 -4.65 -9.90
CA VAL A 165 -6.81 -4.97 -11.21
C VAL A 165 -5.74 -5.05 -12.29
N ILE A 166 -4.72 -4.18 -12.27
CA ILE A 166 -3.64 -4.23 -13.28
C ILE A 166 -2.88 -5.57 -13.22
N PRO A 167 -2.32 -6.00 -12.08
CA PRO A 167 -1.58 -7.26 -12.03
C PRO A 167 -2.47 -8.48 -12.25
N MET A 168 -3.71 -8.48 -11.73
CA MET A 168 -4.66 -9.57 -11.98
C MET A 168 -5.07 -9.66 -13.44
N GLY A 169 -5.39 -8.52 -14.07
CA GLY A 169 -5.79 -8.45 -15.47
C GLY A 169 -4.64 -8.87 -16.39
N LEU A 170 -3.42 -8.44 -16.08
CA LEU A 170 -2.25 -8.83 -16.85
C LEU A 170 -1.99 -10.35 -16.76
N ILE A 171 -2.05 -10.94 -15.57
CA ILE A 171 -1.91 -12.41 -15.45
C ILE A 171 -3.08 -13.15 -16.08
N GLY A 172 -4.32 -12.68 -15.89
CA GLY A 172 -5.51 -13.30 -16.45
C GLY A 172 -5.51 -13.30 -17.98
N ILE A 173 -5.06 -12.21 -18.63
CA ILE A 173 -4.94 -12.15 -20.10
C ILE A 173 -3.84 -13.10 -20.57
N PHE A 174 -2.66 -13.06 -19.97
CA PHE A 174 -1.53 -13.89 -20.40
C PHE A 174 -1.73 -15.38 -20.08
N SER A 175 -2.52 -15.72 -19.05
CA SER A 175 -2.86 -17.11 -18.75
C SER A 175 -3.76 -17.73 -19.81
N LEU A 176 -4.61 -16.94 -20.50
CA LEU A 176 -5.40 -17.43 -21.66
C LEU A 176 -4.50 -17.92 -22.81
N PHE A 177 -3.28 -17.39 -22.91
CA PHE A 177 -2.30 -17.78 -23.92
C PHE A 177 -1.21 -18.73 -23.38
N ALA A 178 -1.44 -19.36 -22.21
CA ALA A 178 -0.46 -20.20 -21.51
C ALA A 178 0.92 -19.51 -21.25
N ALA A 179 0.94 -18.17 -21.25
CA ALA A 179 2.14 -17.34 -21.17
C ALA A 179 2.32 -16.69 -19.79
N LYS A 180 1.89 -17.36 -18.71
CA LYS A 180 1.95 -16.85 -17.32
C LYS A 180 3.36 -16.36 -16.93
N ASN A 181 4.40 -17.09 -17.34
CA ASN A 181 5.78 -16.74 -17.02
C ASN A 181 6.18 -15.37 -17.60
N ILE A 182 5.67 -15.03 -18.79
CA ILE A 182 5.90 -13.72 -19.41
C ILE A 182 5.24 -12.62 -18.58
N ALA A 183 4.00 -12.84 -18.11
CA ALA A 183 3.32 -11.90 -17.22
C ALA A 183 4.09 -11.66 -15.91
N LEU A 184 4.62 -12.71 -15.29
CA LEU A 184 5.44 -12.59 -14.09
C LEU A 184 6.72 -11.78 -14.34
N ILE A 185 7.39 -12.01 -15.48
CA ILE A 185 8.57 -11.25 -15.90
C ILE A 185 8.22 -9.77 -16.09
N ILE A 186 7.11 -9.45 -16.77
CA ILE A 186 6.67 -8.07 -16.97
C ILE A 186 6.43 -7.38 -15.61
N LEU A 187 5.74 -8.03 -14.68
CA LEU A 187 5.49 -7.47 -13.35
C LEU A 187 6.78 -7.29 -12.54
N ALA A 188 7.72 -8.24 -12.63
CA ALA A 188 9.01 -8.12 -11.99
C ALA A 188 9.83 -6.96 -12.56
N VAL A 189 9.85 -6.79 -13.89
CA VAL A 189 10.53 -5.69 -14.57
C VAL A 189 9.90 -4.35 -14.21
N LEU A 190 8.57 -4.25 -14.14
CA LEU A 190 7.87 -3.04 -13.69
C LEU A 190 8.22 -2.70 -12.24
N GLY A 191 8.25 -3.70 -11.36
CA GLY A 191 8.68 -3.53 -9.97
C GLY A 191 10.13 -3.02 -9.86
N LEU A 192 11.05 -3.64 -10.60
CA LEU A 192 12.45 -3.22 -10.64
C LEU A 192 12.61 -1.81 -11.21
N ALA A 193 11.92 -1.48 -12.30
CA ALA A 193 11.92 -0.15 -12.87
C ALA A 193 11.44 0.88 -11.85
N GLY A 194 10.37 0.60 -11.11
CA GLY A 194 9.89 1.47 -10.04
C GLY A 194 10.91 1.71 -8.92
N ILE A 195 11.71 0.69 -8.57
CA ILE A 195 12.79 0.80 -7.58
C ILE A 195 13.96 1.65 -8.10
N VAL A 196 14.34 1.46 -9.38
CA VAL A 196 15.41 2.22 -10.04
C VAL A 196 15.01 3.70 -10.18
N PHE A 197 13.78 3.96 -10.62
CA PHE A 197 13.24 5.31 -10.80
C PHE A 197 12.64 5.93 -9.52
N ARG A 198 12.91 5.35 -8.34
CA ARG A 198 12.36 5.82 -7.07
C ARG A 198 12.58 7.32 -6.83
N LYS A 199 13.75 7.86 -7.21
CA LYS A 199 14.09 9.26 -6.96
C LYS A 199 13.15 10.18 -7.76
N GLN A 200 12.98 9.89 -9.05
CA GLN A 200 12.13 10.63 -9.96
C GLN A 200 10.65 10.53 -9.54
N LEU A 201 10.19 9.33 -9.17
CA LEU A 201 8.80 9.11 -8.73
C LEU A 201 8.48 9.85 -7.41
N LEU A 202 9.42 9.87 -6.47
CA LEU A 202 9.28 10.64 -5.23
C LEU A 202 9.29 12.16 -5.51
N GLU A 203 10.11 12.63 -6.45
CA GLU A 203 10.11 14.04 -6.85
C GLU A 203 8.76 14.46 -7.46
N ILE A 204 8.18 13.64 -8.35
CA ILE A 204 6.84 13.85 -8.91
C ILE A 204 5.80 13.92 -7.79
N THR A 205 5.86 12.99 -6.84
CA THR A 205 4.94 12.96 -5.70
C THR A 205 5.10 14.19 -4.81
N GLY A 206 6.33 14.66 -4.58
CA GLY A 206 6.60 15.88 -3.83
C GLY A 206 6.07 17.14 -4.52
N LYS A 207 6.25 17.27 -5.84
CA LYS A 207 5.65 18.37 -6.63
C LYS A 207 4.13 18.34 -6.55
N GLN A 208 3.54 17.16 -6.64
CA GLN A 208 2.09 16.98 -6.51
C GLN A 208 1.59 17.37 -5.12
N PHE A 209 2.30 16.96 -4.07
CA PHE A 209 2.00 17.33 -2.69
C PHE A 209 2.03 18.85 -2.50
N LEU A 210 3.07 19.54 -3.00
CA LEU A 210 3.16 21.00 -2.96
C LEU A 210 1.98 21.67 -3.66
N ARG A 211 1.63 21.19 -4.86
CA ARG A 211 0.47 21.70 -5.62
C ARG A 211 -0.84 21.59 -4.85
N ARG A 212 -0.98 20.54 -4.03
CA ARG A 212 -2.20 20.23 -3.26
C ARG A 212 -2.14 20.71 -1.80
N LYS A 213 -1.02 21.27 -1.34
CA LYS A 213 -0.77 21.65 0.06
C LYS A 213 -1.91 22.48 0.65
N TYR A 214 -2.33 23.54 -0.03
CA TYR A 214 -3.40 24.42 0.45
C TYR A 214 -4.76 23.72 0.52
N ALA A 215 -5.09 22.89 -0.48
CA ALA A 215 -6.32 22.10 -0.47
C ALA A 215 -6.34 21.05 0.65
N LEU A 216 -5.18 20.48 0.99
CA LEU A 216 -5.02 19.58 2.13
C LEU A 216 -5.21 20.33 3.46
N CYS A 217 -4.58 21.50 3.64
CA CYS A 217 -4.78 22.35 4.82
C CYS A 217 -6.24 22.75 5.01
N GLU A 218 -6.88 23.26 3.95
CA GLU A 218 -8.29 23.66 4.01
C GLU A 218 -9.20 22.47 4.33
N GLY A 219 -8.98 21.33 3.66
CA GLY A 219 -9.73 20.11 3.89
C GLY A 219 -9.57 19.56 5.31
N PHE A 220 -8.37 19.65 5.89
CA PHE A 220 -8.14 19.19 7.25
C PHE A 220 -8.66 20.13 8.34
N ARG A 221 -8.92 21.40 8.01
CA ARG A 221 -9.59 22.35 8.91
C ARG A 221 -11.10 22.17 8.95
N LYS A 222 -11.70 21.71 7.85
CA LYS A 222 -13.13 21.36 7.80
C LYS A 222 -13.37 20.13 8.67
N LYS A 223 -14.06 20.33 9.81
CA LYS A 223 -14.52 19.27 10.70
C LYS A 223 -15.89 18.80 10.20
N ASP A 224 -15.89 17.84 9.29
CA ASP A 224 -17.09 17.05 8.99
C ASP A 224 -17.17 15.84 9.94
#